data_AF-A0A5B0PA36-F1
#
_entry.id   AF-A0A5B0PA36-F1
#
_cell.length_a   1.000
_cell.length_b   1.000
_cell.length_c   1.000
_cell.angle_alpha   90.00
_cell.angle_beta   90.00
_cell.angle_gamma   90.00
#
_symmetry.space_group_name_H-M   'P 1'
#
loop_
_entity.id
_entity.type
_entity.pdbx_description
1 polymer ?
#
loop_
_entity_poly.entity_id
_entity_poly.type
_entity_poly.pdbx_seq_one_letter_code
_entity_poly.pdbx_strand_id
1 'polypeptide(L)'
;MNSEQLKYVCESVEKVNRKLGSFEDNLSDIDTEFGDTPVNIRSLAQPLEEIASYLEGPLNSVVLYLVPLVDNLPDQTYFQSWFALWNSQFNMAIHNVLQAAQNLDQNQLGYVVPLLP
;
A
#
# COMPACT_ATOMS: atom_id res chain seq x y z
N MET A 1 4.62 1.33 25.13
CA MET A 1 4.71 0.16 24.24
C MET A 1 5.17 -1.03 25.05
N ASN A 2 4.44 -2.14 25.02
CA ASN A 2 4.91 -3.40 25.62
C ASN A 2 5.71 -4.24 24.59
N SER A 3 6.30 -5.36 25.02
CA SER A 3 7.11 -6.23 24.17
C SER A 3 6.31 -6.84 23.01
N GLU A 4 5.02 -7.13 23.21
CA GLU A 4 4.14 -7.67 22.17
C GLU A 4 3.88 -6.64 21.06
N GLN A 5 3.58 -5.40 21.43
CA GLN A 5 3.40 -4.29 20.49
C GLN A 5 4.70 -4.01 19.71
N LEU A 6 5.86 -4.02 20.38
CA LEU A 6 7.14 -3.84 19.71
C LEU A 6 7.41 -4.98 18.70
N LYS A 7 7.17 -6.23 19.10
CA LYS A 7 7.29 -7.39 18.22
C LYS A 7 6.36 -7.26 17.01
N TYR A 8 5.12 -6.85 17.23
CA TYR A 8 4.13 -6.66 16.16
C TYR A 8 4.57 -5.56 15.17
N VAL A 9 5.19 -4.48 15.64
CA VAL A 9 5.79 -3.45 14.77
C VAL A 9 6.88 -4.05 13.88
N CYS A 10 7.82 -4.82 14.44
CA CYS A 10 8.88 -5.46 13.67
C CYS A 10 8.33 -6.45 12.63
N GLU A 11 7.40 -7.31 13.02
CA GLU A 11 6.78 -8.28 12.12
C GLU A 11 5.98 -7.61 11.00
N SER A 12 5.33 -6.48 11.29
CA SER A 12 4.59 -5.71 10.28
C SER A 12 5.52 -5.20 9.19
N VAL A 13 6.68 -4.63 9.55
CA VAL A 13 7.65 -4.13 8.57
C VAL A 13 8.11 -5.24 7.63
N GLU A 14 8.36 -6.44 8.15
CA GLU A 14 8.69 -7.59 7.30
C GLU A 14 7.56 -7.98 6.35
N LYS A 15 6.32 -7.98 6.84
CA LYS A 15 5.14 -8.31 6.02
C LYS A 15 4.92 -7.27 4.93
N VAL A 16 5.06 -5.98 5.25
CA VAL A 16 4.99 -4.88 4.28
C VAL A 16 6.03 -5.05 3.19
N ASN A 17 7.29 -5.31 3.56
CA ASN A 17 8.37 -5.51 2.58
C ASN A 17 8.08 -6.69 1.64
N ARG A 18 7.60 -7.82 2.17
CA ARG A 18 7.21 -8.98 1.34
C ARG A 18 6.09 -8.63 0.36
N LYS A 19 5.09 -7.85 0.81
CA LYS A 19 3.96 -7.46 -0.04
C LYS A 19 4.29 -6.39 -1.06
N LEU A 20 5.22 -5.49 -0.74
CA LEU A 20 5.79 -4.57 -1.74
C LEU A 20 6.48 -5.35 -2.85
N GLY A 21 7.29 -6.37 -2.51
CA GLY A 21 7.88 -7.26 -3.52
C GLY A 21 6.82 -7.95 -4.38
N SER A 22 5.78 -8.54 -3.78
CA SER A 22 4.68 -9.14 -4.55
C SER A 22 3.94 -8.14 -5.44
N PHE A 23 3.80 -6.89 -5.00
CA PHE A 23 3.19 -5.83 -5.80
C PHE A 23 4.07 -5.47 -7.00
N GLU A 24 5.38 -5.32 -6.79
CA GLU A 24 6.36 -5.04 -7.84
C GLU A 24 6.42 -6.17 -8.88
N ASP A 25 6.44 -7.42 -8.43
CA ASP A 25 6.40 -8.60 -9.30
C ASP A 25 5.12 -8.58 -10.16
N ASN A 26 3.95 -8.38 -9.55
CA ASN A 26 2.67 -8.32 -10.28
C ASN A 26 2.62 -7.15 -11.27
N LEU A 27 3.22 -6.00 -10.94
CA LEU A 27 3.35 -4.88 -11.87
C LEU A 27 4.24 -5.24 -13.06
N SER A 28 5.37 -5.91 -12.81
CA SER A 28 6.30 -6.36 -13.85
C SER A 28 5.65 -7.37 -14.80
N ASP A 29 4.87 -8.31 -14.26
CA ASP A 29 4.14 -9.30 -15.05
C ASP A 29 3.12 -8.60 -15.97
N ILE A 30 2.39 -7.62 -15.43
CA ILE A 30 1.42 -6.84 -16.21
C ILE A 30 2.09 -6.04 -17.31
N ASP A 31 3.24 -5.42 -17.04
CA ASP A 31 3.99 -4.67 -18.07
C ASP A 31 4.50 -5.58 -19.19
N THR A 32 4.93 -6.80 -18.84
CA THR A 32 5.45 -7.79 -19.79
C THR A 32 4.35 -8.42 -20.64
N GLU A 33 3.18 -8.68 -20.06
CA GLU A 33 2.06 -9.37 -20.71
C GLU A 33 0.97 -8.39 -21.22
N PHE A 34 1.24 -7.09 -21.20
CA PHE A 34 0.25 -6.06 -21.50
C PHE A 34 -0.28 -6.20 -22.94
N GLY A 35 -1.57 -6.58 -23.06
CA GLY A 35 -2.26 -6.75 -24.33
C GLY A 35 -2.39 -8.20 -24.80
N ASP A 36 -1.62 -9.12 -24.24
CA ASP A 36 -1.73 -10.57 -24.50
C ASP A 36 -2.64 -11.27 -23.47
N THR A 37 -2.58 -10.82 -22.21
CA THR A 37 -3.38 -11.38 -21.11
C THR A 37 -4.28 -10.29 -20.50
N PRO A 38 -5.55 -10.60 -20.14
CA PRO A 38 -6.37 -9.69 -19.36
C PRO A 38 -5.69 -9.33 -18.04
N VAL A 39 -5.65 -8.04 -17.72
CA VAL A 39 -5.01 -7.55 -16.48
C VAL A 39 -5.79 -8.03 -15.26
N ASN A 40 -5.17 -8.84 -14.40
CA ASN A 40 -5.79 -9.27 -13.15
C ASN A 40 -5.66 -8.17 -12.08
N ILE A 41 -6.62 -7.26 -12.04
CA ILE A 41 -6.63 -6.13 -11.10
C ILE A 41 -6.59 -6.56 -9.63
N ARG A 42 -7.18 -7.72 -9.31
CA ARG A 42 -7.12 -8.24 -7.93
C ARG A 42 -5.69 -8.55 -7.51
N SER A 43 -4.85 -9.02 -8.44
CA SER A 43 -3.44 -9.29 -8.16
C SER A 43 -2.66 -8.01 -7.81
N LEU A 44 -3.04 -6.86 -8.38
CA LEU A 44 -2.48 -5.56 -8.01
C LEU A 44 -3.05 -5.01 -6.69
N ALA A 45 -4.36 -5.17 -6.50
CA ALA A 45 -5.08 -4.61 -5.37
C ALA A 45 -4.73 -5.28 -4.04
N GLN A 46 -4.69 -6.61 -4.02
CA GLN A 46 -4.58 -7.39 -2.80
C GLN A 46 -3.29 -7.09 -2.00
N PRO A 47 -2.09 -7.04 -2.60
CA PRO A 47 -0.88 -6.68 -1.86
C PRO A 47 -0.96 -5.29 -1.22
N LEU A 48 -1.57 -4.32 -1.90
CA LEU A 48 -1.72 -2.94 -1.40
C LEU A 48 -2.69 -2.85 -0.21
N GLU A 49 -3.83 -3.54 -0.28
CA GLU A 49 -4.78 -3.63 0.83
C GLU A 49 -4.14 -4.30 2.06
N GLU A 50 -3.36 -5.36 1.84
CA GLU A 50 -2.63 -6.04 2.90
C GLU A 50 -1.56 -5.14 3.52
N ILE A 51 -0.79 -4.37 2.72
CA ILE A 51 0.17 -3.37 3.20
C ILE A 51 -0.51 -2.36 4.13
N ALA A 52 -1.64 -1.78 3.72
CA ALA A 52 -2.39 -0.83 4.55
C ALA A 52 -2.78 -1.45 5.89
N SER A 53 -3.31 -2.68 5.86
CA SER A 53 -3.73 -3.40 7.08
C SER A 53 -2.57 -3.68 8.04
N TYR A 54 -1.38 -3.96 7.50
CA TYR A 54 -0.20 -4.22 8.31
C TYR A 54 0.36 -2.94 8.93
N LEU A 55 0.18 -1.78 8.31
CA LEU A 55 0.74 -0.51 8.78
C LEU A 55 -0.12 0.20 9.83
N GLU A 56 -1.45 0.05 9.80
CA GLU A 56 -2.37 0.84 10.63
C GLU A 56 -2.08 0.73 12.14
N GLY A 57 -2.12 -0.48 12.70
CA GLY A 57 -1.88 -0.70 14.13
C GLY A 57 -0.45 -0.38 14.60
N PRO A 58 0.59 -0.82 13.87
CA PRO A 58 1.99 -0.52 14.19
C PRO A 58 2.33 0.97 14.13
N LEU A 59 1.91 1.70 13.11
CA LEU A 59 2.15 3.15 13.02
C LEU A 59 1.50 3.89 14.18
N ASN A 60 0.26 3.52 14.52
CA ASN A 60 -0.41 4.08 15.71
C ASN A 60 0.40 3.79 16.98
N SER A 61 0.97 2.59 17.13
CA SER A 61 1.81 2.25 18.28
C SER A 61 3.10 3.08 18.33
N VAL A 62 3.72 3.33 17.19
CA VAL A 62 4.91 4.19 17.08
C VAL A 62 4.58 5.62 17.50
N VAL A 63 3.49 6.19 16.96
CA VAL A 63 3.05 7.56 17.29
C VAL A 63 2.68 7.70 18.76
N LEU A 64 1.98 6.72 19.33
CA LEU A 64 1.51 6.76 20.71
C LEU A 64 2.61 6.54 21.74
N TYR A 65 3.61 5.70 21.44
CA TYR A 65 4.54 5.25 22.46
C TYR A 65 6.01 5.55 22.19
N LEU A 66 6.43 5.69 20.93
CA LEU A 66 7.82 5.99 20.60
C LEU A 66 8.05 7.49 20.40
N VAL A 67 7.14 8.16 19.69
CA VAL A 67 7.29 9.61 19.45
C VAL A 67 7.40 10.41 20.76
N PRO A 68 6.60 10.17 21.82
CA PRO A 68 6.73 10.90 23.08
C PRO A 68 8.07 10.72 23.81
N LEU A 69 8.88 9.72 23.43
CA LEU A 69 10.19 9.47 24.04
C LEU A 69 11.31 10.31 23.41
N VAL A 70 11.03 11.08 22.36
CA VAL A 70 12.01 11.95 21.71
C VAL A 70 12.31 13.16 22.62
N ASP A 71 13.59 13.50 22.74
CA ASP A 71 14.13 14.37 23.80
C ASP A 71 13.58 15.82 23.84
N ASN A 72 12.96 16.31 22.75
CA ASN A 72 12.41 17.67 22.72
C ASN A 72 11.06 17.75 21.97
N LEU A 73 10.25 18.73 22.38
CA LEU A 73 8.91 18.96 21.83
C LEU A 73 8.88 19.30 20.32
N PRO A 74 9.82 20.10 19.78
CA PRO A 74 9.90 20.30 18.34
C PRO A 74 10.05 18.99 17.54
N ASP A 75 10.92 18.10 17.96
CA ASP A 75 11.17 16.83 17.28
C ASP A 75 9.97 15.88 17.43
N GLN A 76 9.32 15.85 18.60
CA GLN A 76 8.06 15.12 18.78
C GLN A 76 6.99 15.60 17.79
N THR A 77 6.83 16.92 17.67
CA THR A 77 5.86 17.54 16.77
C THR A 77 6.19 17.25 15.30
N TYR A 78 7.47 17.28 14.96
CA TYR A 78 7.97 16.89 13.64
C TYR A 78 7.60 15.44 13.32
N PHE A 79 7.93 14.48 14.20
CA PHE A 79 7.63 13.07 13.95
C PHE A 79 6.13 12.80 13.88
N GLN A 80 5.31 13.39 14.76
CA GLN A 80 3.85 13.27 14.68
C GLN A 80 3.32 13.74 13.33
N SER A 81 3.76 14.91 12.87
CA SER A 81 3.34 15.48 11.58
C SER A 81 3.83 14.61 10.42
N TRP A 82 5.06 14.12 10.50
CA TRP A 82 5.66 13.24 9.50
C TRP A 82 4.88 11.93 9.36
N PHE A 83 4.54 11.27 10.48
CA PHE A 83 3.75 10.04 10.47
C PHE A 83 2.34 10.25 9.91
N ALA A 84 1.68 11.36 10.28
CA ALA A 84 0.35 11.69 9.75
C ALA A 84 0.38 11.93 8.24
N LEU A 85 1.38 12.68 7.75
CA LEU A 85 1.58 12.92 6.33
C LEU A 85 1.85 11.61 5.58
N TRP A 86 2.75 10.78 6.10
CA TRP A 86 3.11 9.51 5.48
C TRP A 86 1.92 8.57 5.37
N ASN A 87 1.13 8.42 6.44
CA ASN A 87 -0.09 7.61 6.42
C ASN A 87 -1.11 8.14 5.39
N SER A 88 -1.29 9.45 5.28
CA SER A 88 -2.17 10.04 4.27
C SER A 88 -1.67 9.77 2.85
N GLN A 89 -0.37 9.96 2.58
CA GLN A 89 0.24 9.71 1.28
C GLN A 89 0.13 8.24 0.87
N PHE A 90 0.36 7.30 1.78
CA PHE A 90 0.21 5.87 1.52
C PHE A 90 -1.23 5.50 1.15
N ASN A 91 -2.20 5.96 1.93
CA ASN A 91 -3.62 5.70 1.64
C ASN A 91 -4.05 6.30 0.29
N MET A 92 -3.58 7.51 -0.04
CA MET A 92 -3.84 8.12 -1.35
C MET A 92 -3.19 7.33 -2.49
N ALA A 93 -1.94 6.90 -2.33
CA ALA A 93 -1.24 6.12 -3.35
C ALA A 93 -1.96 4.80 -3.64
N ILE A 94 -2.33 4.06 -2.58
CA ILE A 94 -3.11 2.82 -2.69
C ILE A 94 -4.43 3.09 -3.42
N HIS A 95 -5.17 4.11 -2.98
CA HIS A 95 -6.44 4.47 -3.60
C HIS A 95 -6.30 4.81 -5.10
N ASN A 96 -5.28 5.58 -5.46
CA ASN A 96 -5.01 5.97 -6.84
C ASN A 96 -4.66 4.75 -7.72
N VAL A 97 -3.85 3.83 -7.20
CA VAL A 97 -3.53 2.59 -7.94
C VAL A 97 -4.77 1.73 -8.12
N LEU A 98 -5.60 1.56 -7.08
CA LEU A 98 -6.86 0.82 -7.19
C LEU A 98 -7.82 1.45 -8.21
N GLN A 99 -7.95 2.78 -8.22
CA GLN A 99 -8.75 3.47 -9.24
C GLN A 99 -8.17 3.29 -10.66
N ALA A 100 -6.85 3.44 -10.83
CA ALA A 100 -6.20 3.25 -12.11
C ALA A 100 -6.43 1.83 -12.65
N ALA A 101 -6.29 0.83 -11.78
CA ALA A 101 -6.52 -0.57 -12.12
C ALA A 101 -7.97 -0.83 -12.55
N GLN A 102 -8.96 -0.29 -11.81
CA GLN A 102 -10.38 -0.38 -12.20
C GLN A 102 -10.69 0.26 -13.56
N ASN A 103 -10.08 1.42 -13.85
CA ASN A 103 -10.24 2.07 -15.14
C ASN A 103 -9.65 1.26 -16.30
N LEU A 104 -8.55 0.54 -16.05
CA LEU A 104 -7.97 -0.38 -17.04
C LEU A 104 -8.92 -1.54 -17.37
N ASP A 105 -9.61 -2.13 -16.37
CA ASP A 105 -10.64 -3.17 -16.59
C ASP A 105 -11.72 -2.70 -17.56
N GLN A 106 -12.26 -1.51 -17.26
CA GLN A 106 -13.39 -0.95 -17.99
C GLN A 106 -13.02 -0.64 -19.44
N ASN A 107 -11.78 -0.17 -19.66
CA ASN A 107 -11.27 0.07 -21.00
C ASN A 107 -11.01 -1.23 -21.75
N GLN A 108 -10.52 -2.29 -21.10
CA GLN A 108 -10.37 -3.61 -21.74
C GLN A 108 -11.72 -4.20 -22.18
N LEU A 109 -12.79 -4.01 -21.40
CA LEU A 109 -14.15 -4.41 -21.78
C LEU A 109 -14.72 -3.58 -22.95
N GLY A 110 -14.27 -2.33 -23.13
CA GLY A 110 -14.64 -1.48 -24.26
C GLY A 110 -14.02 -1.87 -25.61
N TYR A 111 -12.92 -2.64 -25.60
CA TYR A 111 -12.29 -3.18 -26.81
C TYR A 111 -12.95 -4.48 -27.32
N VAL A 112 -13.91 -5.06 -26.57
CA VAL A 112 -14.64 -6.30 -26.94
C VAL A 112 -15.96 -6.01 -27.66
N VAL A 113 -16.10 -4.88 -28.36
CA VAL A 113 -17.18 -4.74 -29.36
C VAL A 113 -16.68 -5.33 -30.68
N PRO A 114 -17.19 -6.48 -31.15
CA PRO A 114 -16.77 -7.04 -32.42
C PRO A 114 -17.23 -6.12 -33.54
N LEU A 115 -16.28 -5.67 -34.35
CA LEU A 115 -16.57 -5.32 -35.74
C LEU A 115 -17.14 -6.58 -36.41
N LEU A 116 -18.44 -6.58 -36.68
CA LEU A 116 -19.06 -7.47 -37.65
C LEU A 116 -20.01 -6.63 -38.52
N PRO A 117 -20.18 -7.05 -39.79
CA PRO A 117 -20.10 -6.20 -40.98
C PRO A 117 -21.38 -5.44 -41.34
#